data_AF-A0A2V9XYR5-F1
#
_entry.id   AF-A0A2V9XYR5-F1
#
_cell.length_a   1.000
_cell.length_b   1.000
_cell.length_c   1.000
_cell.angle_alpha   90.00
_cell.angle_beta   90.00
_cell.angle_gamma   90.00
#
_symmetry.space_group_name_H-M   'P 1'
#
loop_
_entity.id
_entity.type
_entity.pdbx_description
1 polymer ?
#
loop_
_entity_poly.entity_id
_entity_poly.type
_entity_poly.pdbx_seq_one_letter_code
_entity_poly.pdbx_strand_id
1 'polypeptide(L)'
;MDRNVRRFPIIDCLAFDQERVTFRWKDYAHGSKQGKITVGAAEFLRRFFLQVLPKGFVRIRHFGFLANRFRASRLALGRQLLTSNGSTPEEVPAHEFRSESSSLWHCPRCGASMMVIQRFTAAELSACIYFDSS
;
A
#
# COMPACT_ATOMS: atom_id res chain seq x y z
N MET A 1 -27.78 10.76 -4.52
CA MET A 1 -27.91 10.27 -5.91
C MET A 1 -26.90 11.05 -6.73
N ASP A 2 -25.81 10.50 -7.27
CA ASP A 2 -25.80 9.41 -8.24
C ASP A 2 -24.68 8.41 -7.95
N ARG A 3 -25.03 7.13 -8.02
CA ARG A 3 -24.15 6.01 -7.72
C ARG A 3 -23.42 5.66 -9.01
N ASN A 4 -22.14 5.29 -8.90
CA ASN A 4 -21.34 4.69 -9.95
C ASN A 4 -20.56 5.66 -10.87
N VAL A 5 -19.72 6.52 -10.28
CA VAL A 5 -18.55 7.06 -10.99
C VAL A 5 -17.55 5.91 -11.19
N ARG A 6 -17.81 5.06 -12.20
CA ARG A 6 -16.84 4.05 -12.63
C ARG A 6 -15.56 4.78 -13.02
N ARG A 7 -14.46 4.41 -12.34
CA ARG A 7 -13.14 5.02 -12.51
C ARG A 7 -12.52 4.52 -13.81
N PHE A 8 -12.95 5.09 -14.92
CA PHE A 8 -12.39 4.75 -16.21
C PHE A 8 -11.19 5.63 -16.53
N PRO A 9 -10.02 5.04 -16.83
CA PRO A 9 -8.88 5.82 -17.29
C PRO A 9 -9.20 6.56 -18.59
N ILE A 10 -8.91 7.86 -18.54
CA ILE A 10 -8.98 8.80 -19.67
C ILE A 10 -7.84 8.47 -20.63
N ILE A 11 -8.14 8.33 -21.91
CA ILE A 11 -7.15 8.05 -22.97
C ILE A 11 -6.76 9.35 -23.65
N ASP A 12 -7.75 10.02 -24.25
CA ASP A 12 -7.59 11.24 -25.05
C ASP A 12 -8.84 12.13 -24.98
N CYS A 13 -8.61 13.44 -25.02
CA CYS A 13 -9.64 14.46 -25.16
C CYS A 13 -10.02 14.63 -26.63
N LEU A 14 -11.31 14.60 -26.92
CA LEU A 14 -11.83 14.68 -28.29
C LEU A 14 -12.43 16.04 -28.61
N ALA A 15 -13.11 16.67 -27.64
CA ALA A 15 -13.75 17.97 -27.81
C ALA A 15 -13.93 18.68 -26.46
N PHE A 16 -14.00 20.02 -26.52
CA PHE A 16 -14.27 20.89 -25.38
C PHE A 16 -15.19 22.03 -25.82
N ASP A 17 -16.32 22.21 -25.15
CA ASP A 17 -17.34 23.23 -25.45
C ASP A 17 -17.37 24.38 -24.42
N GLN A 18 -16.24 24.62 -23.74
CA GLN A 18 -16.06 25.56 -22.62
C GLN A 18 -16.68 25.12 -21.29
N GLU A 19 -17.76 24.33 -21.29
CA GLU A 19 -18.40 23.83 -20.06
C GLU A 19 -18.17 22.33 -19.84
N ARG A 20 -18.03 21.57 -20.92
CA ARG A 20 -18.02 20.11 -20.96
C ARG A 20 -16.88 19.61 -21.82
N VAL A 21 -16.30 18.49 -21.39
CA VAL A 21 -15.21 17.80 -22.07
C VAL A 21 -15.72 16.44 -22.52
N THR A 22 -15.54 16.14 -23.81
CA THR A 22 -15.75 14.80 -24.36
C THR A 22 -14.41 14.09 -24.46
N PHE A 23 -14.27 12.94 -23.80
CA PHE A 23 -13.05 12.15 -23.82
C PHE A 23 -13.35 10.66 -24.07
N ARG A 24 -12.35 9.95 -24.59
CA ARG A 24 -12.41 8.50 -24.72
C ARG A 24 -11.86 7.84 -23.46
N TRP A 25 -12.50 6.77 -23.05
CA TRP A 25 -12.15 6.03 -21.84
C TRP A 25 -11.96 4.54 -22.15
N LYS A 26 -11.23 3.82 -21.29
CA LYS A 26 -11.00 2.37 -21.42
C LYS A 26 -11.34 1.60 -20.15
N ASP A 27 -12.14 0.55 -20.27
CA ASP A 27 -12.47 -0.38 -19.18
C ASP A 27 -11.44 -1.51 -19.06
N TYR A 28 -10.39 -1.33 -18.26
CA TYR A 28 -9.45 -2.44 -18.05
C TYR A 28 -10.05 -3.59 -17.21
N ALA A 29 -11.12 -3.36 -16.45
CA ALA A 29 -11.75 -4.38 -15.62
C ALA A 29 -12.67 -5.30 -16.43
N HIS A 30 -13.29 -4.80 -17.51
CA HIS A 30 -14.24 -5.53 -18.34
C HIS A 30 -13.80 -5.64 -19.81
N GLY A 31 -12.65 -6.27 -20.05
CA GLY A 31 -12.24 -6.66 -21.40
C GLY A 31 -11.72 -5.52 -22.27
N SER A 32 -11.17 -4.46 -21.66
CA SER A 32 -10.55 -3.33 -22.38
C SER A 32 -11.50 -2.57 -23.32
N LYS A 33 -12.81 -2.59 -23.03
CA LYS A 33 -13.82 -1.87 -23.82
C LYS A 33 -13.50 -0.38 -23.85
N GLN A 34 -13.64 0.25 -25.01
CA GLN A 34 -13.46 1.69 -25.16
C GLN A 34 -14.80 2.35 -25.45
N GLY A 35 -14.99 3.55 -24.91
CA GLY A 35 -16.18 4.37 -25.15
C GLY A 35 -15.86 5.85 -25.10
N LYS A 36 -16.81 6.68 -25.51
CA LYS A 36 -16.74 8.13 -25.37
C LYS A 36 -17.72 8.58 -24.29
N ILE A 37 -17.34 9.59 -23.52
CA ILE A 37 -18.23 10.18 -22.51
C ILE A 37 -18.00 11.68 -22.46
N THR A 38 -19.08 12.42 -22.20
CA THR A 38 -19.06 13.88 -22.03
C THR A 38 -19.40 14.22 -20.59
N VAL A 39 -18.48 14.87 -19.89
CA VAL A 39 -18.64 15.30 -18.49
C VAL A 39 -18.38 16.80 -18.37
N GLY A 40 -18.80 17.42 -17.25
CA GLY A 40 -18.45 18.82 -16.99
C GLY A 40 -16.94 19.02 -16.82
N ALA A 41 -16.42 20.19 -17.18
CA ALA A 41 -14.99 20.50 -17.13
C ALA A 41 -14.38 20.29 -15.72
N ALA A 42 -15.09 20.69 -14.67
CA ALA A 42 -14.67 20.48 -13.29
C ALA A 42 -14.59 18.98 -12.93
N GLU A 43 -15.52 18.18 -13.42
CA GLU A 43 -15.52 16.73 -13.21
C GLU A 43 -14.37 16.06 -13.97
N PHE A 44 -14.10 16.51 -15.20
CA PHE A 44 -12.95 16.06 -15.97
C PHE A 44 -11.63 16.33 -15.23
N LEU A 45 -11.42 17.56 -14.73
CA LEU A 45 -10.21 17.92 -13.98
C LEU A 45 -10.04 17.06 -12.72
N ARG A 46 -11.11 16.86 -11.93
CA ARG A 46 -11.07 15.96 -10.76
C ARG A 46 -10.65 14.55 -11.15
N ARG A 47 -11.22 13.98 -12.22
CA ARG A 47 -10.89 12.63 -12.71
C ARG A 47 -9.46 12.53 -13.25
N PHE A 48 -8.98 13.58 -13.92
CA PHE A 48 -7.63 13.66 -14.47
C PHE A 48 -6.56 13.74 -13.38
N PHE A 49 -6.72 14.66 -12.41
CA PHE A 49 -5.75 14.83 -11.34
C PHE A 49 -5.68 13.64 -10.37
N LEU A 50 -6.73 12.83 -10.27
CA LEU A 50 -6.70 11.57 -9.53
C LEU A 50 -5.68 10.55 -10.06
N GLN A 51 -5.16 10.74 -11.27
CA GLN A 51 -4.12 9.90 -11.86
C GLN A 51 -2.72 10.54 -11.75
N VAL A 52 -2.66 11.86 -11.57
CA VAL A 52 -1.40 12.58 -11.47
C VAL A 52 -0.89 12.46 -10.04
N LEU A 53 0.32 11.93 -9.89
CA LEU A 53 0.97 11.86 -8.59
C LEU A 53 1.54 13.26 -8.25
N PRO A 54 1.25 13.83 -7.06
CA PRO A 54 1.80 15.12 -6.69
C PRO A 54 3.34 15.09 -6.68
N LYS A 55 3.96 16.25 -6.91
CA LYS A 55 5.42 16.38 -6.89
C LYS A 55 5.97 15.92 -5.53
N GLY A 56 7.06 15.15 -5.56
CA GLY A 56 7.70 14.59 -4.35
C GLY A 56 7.16 13.21 -3.95
N PHE A 57 6.04 12.75 -4.51
CA PHE A 57 5.56 11.40 -4.28
C PHE A 57 6.06 10.45 -5.38
N VAL A 58 6.42 9.23 -4.98
CA VAL A 58 6.81 8.15 -5.89
C VAL A 58 5.74 7.06 -5.90
N ARG A 59 5.45 6.52 -7.08
CA ARG A 59 4.46 5.44 -7.20
C ARG A 59 5.09 4.13 -6.72
N ILE A 60 4.74 3.71 -5.50
CA ILE A 60 5.22 2.44 -4.93
C ILE A 60 4.68 1.27 -5.77
N ARG A 61 5.59 0.47 -6.30
CA ARG A 61 5.25 -0.79 -6.98
C ARG A 61 5.47 -1.93 -6.00
N HIS A 62 4.39 -2.64 -5.66
CA HIS A 62 4.49 -3.81 -4.82
C HIS A 62 4.99 -5.01 -5.63
N PHE A 63 6.07 -5.63 -5.16
CA PHE A 63 6.62 -6.88 -5.70
C PHE A 63 6.52 -8.01 -4.67
N GLY A 64 6.80 -9.24 -5.10
CA GLY A 64 6.77 -10.40 -4.22
C GLY A 64 5.37 -10.63 -3.62
N PHE A 65 5.29 -10.72 -2.29
CA PHE A 65 4.07 -11.05 -1.55
C PHE A 65 2.87 -10.12 -1.85
N LEU A 66 3.11 -8.82 -1.97
CA LEU A 66 2.07 -7.82 -2.22
C LEU A 66 1.83 -7.53 -3.71
N ALA A 67 2.46 -8.28 -4.61
CA ALA A 67 2.28 -8.10 -6.06
C ALA A 67 0.82 -8.34 -6.47
N ASN A 68 0.26 -7.44 -7.27
CA ASN A 68 -1.18 -7.41 -7.57
C ASN A 68 -1.74 -8.75 -8.08
N ARG A 69 -0.97 -9.47 -8.91
CA ARG A 69 -1.34 -10.80 -9.46
C ARG A 69 -1.73 -11.82 -8.37
N PHE A 70 -1.06 -11.79 -7.22
CA PHE A 70 -1.24 -12.78 -6.18
C PHE A 70 -1.68 -12.18 -4.84
N ARG A 71 -1.80 -10.85 -4.77
CA ARG A 71 -2.07 -10.10 -3.56
C ARG A 71 -3.31 -10.62 -2.84
N ALA A 72 -4.41 -10.84 -3.55
CA ALA A 72 -5.66 -11.32 -2.96
C ALA A 72 -5.48 -12.69 -2.28
N SER A 73 -4.95 -13.67 -3.01
CA SER A 73 -4.75 -15.04 -2.50
C SER A 73 -3.72 -15.10 -1.39
N ARG A 74 -2.58 -14.41 -1.52
CA ARG A 74 -1.50 -14.42 -0.53
C ARG A 74 -1.87 -13.67 0.75
N LEU A 75 -2.63 -12.57 0.65
CA LEU A 75 -3.16 -11.89 1.84
C LEU A 75 -4.18 -12.74 2.58
N ALA A 76 -5.06 -13.43 1.86
CA ALA A 76 -6.02 -14.35 2.49
C ALA A 76 -5.30 -15.47 3.25
N LEU A 77 -4.32 -16.12 2.62
CA LEU A 77 -3.50 -17.15 3.25
C LEU A 77 -2.72 -16.59 4.45
N GLY A 78 -2.09 -15.43 4.31
CA GLY A 78 -1.34 -14.78 5.40
C GLY A 78 -2.24 -14.53 6.62
N ARG A 79 -3.47 -14.04 6.40
CA ARG A 79 -4.45 -13.87 7.49
C ARG A 79 -4.82 -15.20 8.13
N GLN A 80 -5.07 -16.24 7.35
CA GLN A 80 -5.37 -17.57 7.89
C GLN A 80 -4.22 -18.09 8.77
N LEU A 81 -2.98 -18.02 8.30
CA LEU A 81 -1.81 -18.46 9.08
C LEU A 81 -1.62 -17.65 10.36
N LEU A 82 -1.85 -16.34 10.32
CA LEU A 82 -1.79 -15.48 11.51
C LEU A 82 -2.89 -15.84 12.52
N THR A 83 -4.10 -16.16 12.06
CA THR A 83 -5.19 -16.59 12.94
C THR A 83 -4.98 -18.01 13.46
N SER A 84 -4.42 -18.91 12.66
CA SER A 84 -4.11 -20.30 13.04
C SER A 84 -2.95 -20.40 14.04
N ASN A 85 -2.03 -19.44 14.02
CA ASN A 85 -0.96 -19.30 15.02
C ASN A 85 -1.40 -18.46 16.24
N GLY A 86 -2.71 -18.33 16.46
CA GLY A 86 -3.28 -17.81 17.71
C GLY A 86 -2.88 -18.70 18.89
N SER A 87 -1.64 -18.56 19.33
CA SER A 87 -1.35 -18.67 20.75
C SER A 87 -2.22 -17.60 21.40
N THR A 88 -3.19 -18.06 22.18
CA THR A 88 -3.70 -17.30 23.31
C THR A 88 -2.52 -16.57 23.96
N PRO A 89 -2.64 -15.27 24.29
CA PRO A 89 -1.73 -14.69 25.26
C PRO A 89 -1.97 -15.47 26.55
N GLU A 90 -1.21 -16.55 26.74
CA GLU A 90 -1.10 -17.21 28.02
C GLU A 90 -0.48 -16.14 28.91
N GLU A 91 -1.22 -15.71 29.93
CA GLU A 91 -0.67 -14.85 30.98
C GLU A 91 0.52 -15.58 31.58
N VAL A 92 1.71 -15.25 31.10
CA VAL A 92 2.95 -15.78 31.64
C VAL A 92 3.06 -15.16 33.04
N PRO A 93 2.99 -15.95 34.13
CA PRO A 93 3.24 -15.42 35.45
C PRO A 93 4.69 -14.92 35.43
N ALA A 94 4.91 -13.74 36.02
CA ALA A 94 6.20 -13.07 36.10
C ALA A 94 7.26 -14.05 36.65
N HIS A 95 7.95 -14.75 35.76
CA HIS A 95 9.03 -15.66 36.11
C HIS A 95 10.34 -15.02 35.66
N GLU A 96 11.12 -14.77 36.70
CA GLU A 96 12.47 -14.21 36.72
C GLU A 96 13.26 -14.47 35.44
N PHE A 97 13.77 -13.38 34.85
CA PHE A 97 14.69 -13.37 33.73
C PHE A 97 15.93 -14.21 34.04
N ARG A 98 15.86 -15.51 33.74
CA ARG A 98 17.04 -16.36 33.67
C ARG A 98 17.55 -16.32 32.23
N SER A 99 18.56 -15.49 32.06
CA SER A 99 19.38 -15.33 30.87
C SER A 99 19.98 -16.68 30.45
N GLU A 100 19.47 -17.31 29.40
CA GLU A 100 20.27 -18.18 28.53
C GLU A 100 19.55 -18.50 27.21
N SER A 101 20.23 -18.21 26.10
CA SER A 101 19.90 -18.62 24.72
C SER A 101 18.76 -17.88 23.97
N SER A 102 18.84 -16.56 23.80
CA SER A 102 18.09 -15.90 22.72
C SER A 102 19.00 -15.61 21.53
N SER A 103 19.01 -16.55 20.58
CA SER A 103 19.30 -16.38 19.14
C SER A 103 20.19 -15.19 18.80
N LEU A 104 21.50 -15.42 18.80
CA LEU A 104 22.50 -14.47 18.32
C LEU A 104 22.15 -14.09 16.88
N TRP A 105 21.66 -12.87 16.68
CA TRP A 105 21.52 -12.31 15.35
C TRP A 105 22.93 -12.18 14.78
N HIS A 106 23.18 -12.73 13.60
CA HIS A 106 24.49 -12.60 12.93
C HIS A 106 24.36 -11.64 11.76
N CYS A 107 25.38 -10.79 11.56
CA CYS A 107 25.42 -9.87 10.45
C CYS A 107 25.44 -10.65 9.11
N PRO A 108 24.51 -10.43 8.17
CA PRO A 108 24.45 -11.19 6.92
C PRO A 108 25.62 -10.93 5.97
N ARG A 109 26.48 -9.95 6.27
CA ARG A 109 27.66 -9.60 5.46
C ARG A 109 28.96 -10.19 5.98
N CYS A 110 29.15 -10.29 7.30
CA CYS A 110 30.41 -10.74 7.91
C CYS A 110 30.25 -11.86 8.94
N GLY A 111 29.03 -12.25 9.28
CA GLY A 111 28.76 -13.30 10.27
C GLY A 111 29.04 -12.89 11.72
N ALA A 112 29.42 -11.65 12.00
CA ALA A 112 29.66 -11.18 13.36
C ALA A 112 28.38 -11.19 14.20
N SER A 113 28.52 -11.49 15.49
CA SER A 113 27.41 -11.42 16.45
C SER A 113 26.90 -9.98 16.58
N MET A 114 25.59 -9.82 16.49
CA MET A 114 24.90 -8.55 16.65
C MET A 114 24.22 -8.52 18.02
N MET A 115 24.37 -7.39 18.71
CA MET A 115 23.68 -7.10 19.97
C MET A 115 22.53 -6.12 19.71
N VAL A 116 21.39 -6.36 20.33
CA VAL A 116 20.26 -5.42 20.27
C VAL A 116 20.58 -4.24 21.19
N ILE A 117 20.82 -3.07 20.62
CA ILE A 117 21.12 -1.84 21.38
C ILE A 117 19.83 -1.27 21.99
N GLN A 118 18.75 -1.21 21.21
CA GLN A 118 17.47 -0.67 21.67
C GLN A 118 16.32 -1.29 20.87
N ARG A 119 15.17 -1.48 21.53
CA ARG A 119 13.90 -1.82 20.88
C ARG A 119 12.96 -0.64 21.06
N PHE A 120 12.29 -0.24 19.99
CA PHE A 120 11.31 0.83 20.03
C PHE A 120 9.92 0.26 19.75
N THR A 121 8.94 0.74 20.51
CA THR A 121 7.53 0.55 20.23
C THR A 121 7.10 1.47 19.08
N ALA A 122 5.93 1.20 18.49
CA ALA A 122 5.40 2.02 17.40
C ALA A 122 5.20 3.50 17.81
N ALA A 123 4.81 3.74 19.07
CA ALA A 123 4.65 5.09 19.62
C ALA A 123 6.02 5.80 19.74
N GLU A 124 7.04 5.12 20.24
CA GLU A 124 8.40 5.69 20.39
C GLU A 124 9.04 6.00 19.02
N LEU A 125 8.79 5.16 18.01
CA LEU A 125 9.23 5.44 16.63
C LEU A 125 8.56 6.69 16.06
N SER A 126 7.27 6.92 16.34
CA SER A 126 6.56 8.10 15.83
C SER A 126 7.02 9.42 16.47
N ALA A 127 7.58 9.36 17.67
CA ALA A 127 8.14 10.52 18.38
C ALA A 127 9.63 10.74 18.07
N CYS A 128 10.32 9.74 17.49
CA CYS A 128 11.71 9.87 17.10
C CYS A 128 11.84 10.66 15.79
N ILE A 129 12.28 11.90 15.91
CA ILE A 129 12.67 12.82 14.83
C ILE A 129 13.92 12.35 14.04
N TYR A 130 14.48 11.19 14.40
CA TYR A 130 15.81 10.74 13.96
C TYR A 130 15.84 10.14 12.54
N PHE A 131 14.69 9.88 11.93
CA PHE A 131 14.60 9.26 10.60
C PHE A 131 14.13 10.22 9.50
N ASP A 132 14.27 11.54 9.71
CA ASP A 132 14.14 12.52 8.64
C ASP A 132 15.54 12.86 8.11
N SER A 133 16.10 11.97 7.30
CA SER A 133 17.31 12.25 6.51
C SER A 133 17.24 11.51 5.17
N SER A 134 16.85 12.31 4.17
CA SER A 134 16.96 12.13 2.71
C SER A 134 15.99 11.19 1.99
#